data_AF-A0AAV8CXT8-F1
#
_entry.id   AF-A0AAV8CXT8-F1
#
_cell.length_a   1.000
_cell.length_b   1.000
_cell.length_c   1.000
_cell.angle_alpha   90.00
_cell.angle_beta   90.00
_cell.angle_gamma   90.00
#
_symmetry.space_group_name_H-M   'P 1'
#
loop_
_entity.id
_entity.type
_entity.pdbx_description
1 polymer ?
#
loop_
_entity_poly.entity_id
_entity_poly.type
_entity_poly.pdbx_seq_one_letter_code
_entity_poly.pdbx_strand_id
1 'polypeptide(L)'
;MVVCPSDICPVFVDLHRVVTPAGLKEGRKRSCIRSYAIYEKEDEELEEWEEEEETDPVIGDGGDGGGIVLRDVSWGERALTVAREVLSEHFGEDIALYAFKVSPKGYVYVRLDKVTTKYGCPDIEEIESFNNIYMERLDELVAKGEIPIDLALEVSSPGAERLLKVPEDLNRFKEMAMWVQYLDLAEDGTIKNIYEKEKEGIFVLERIELETKHCIWKLADVKENRALAGKGRPLSRKQKDWRLHVPFDAIKRVMLYLDSRH
;
A
#
# COMPACT_ATOMS: atom_id res chain seq x y z
N MET A 1 -47.65 -32.91 52.89
CA MET A 1 -46.99 -34.03 52.19
C MET A 1 -47.59 -34.10 50.79
N VAL A 2 -46.77 -34.40 49.78
CA VAL A 2 -47.11 -34.69 48.37
C VAL A 2 -47.22 -33.48 47.41
N VAL A 3 -46.87 -33.74 46.16
CA VAL A 3 -46.12 -32.96 45.16
C VAL A 3 -46.94 -32.83 43.85
N CYS A 4 -46.78 -31.69 43.14
CA CYS A 4 -46.96 -31.41 41.69
C CYS A 4 -48.36 -31.51 41.01
N PRO A 5 -48.54 -31.01 39.77
CA PRO A 5 -48.19 -29.68 39.23
C PRO A 5 -49.35 -29.06 38.39
N SER A 6 -49.27 -27.77 38.05
CA SER A 6 -50.21 -27.07 37.19
C SER A 6 -49.58 -26.65 35.86
N ASP A 7 -50.29 -26.92 34.77
CA ASP A 7 -49.96 -26.65 33.37
C ASP A 7 -50.01 -25.16 32.99
N ILE A 8 -49.00 -24.70 32.24
CA ILE A 8 -49.03 -24.09 30.86
C ILE A 8 -50.09 -22.98 30.65
N CYS A 9 -49.83 -21.73 30.20
CA CYS A 9 -48.87 -21.13 29.25
C CYS A 9 -48.84 -19.57 29.42
N PRO A 10 -47.91 -18.84 28.75
CA PRO A 10 -47.54 -17.46 29.08
C PRO A 10 -48.20 -16.38 28.20
N VAL A 11 -48.39 -15.18 28.77
CA VAL A 11 -48.52 -13.92 28.02
C VAL A 11 -47.48 -12.96 28.61
N PHE A 12 -46.56 -12.54 27.75
CA PHE A 12 -45.49 -11.59 28.04
C PHE A 12 -46.11 -10.20 28.24
N VAL A 13 -45.93 -9.61 29.43
CA VAL A 13 -46.39 -8.25 29.74
C VAL A 13 -45.18 -7.32 29.77
N ASP A 14 -45.33 -6.27 29.01
CA ASP A 14 -44.50 -5.08 28.88
C ASP A 14 -44.34 -4.34 30.22
N LEU A 15 -43.13 -3.85 30.52
CA LEU A 15 -42.92 -2.88 31.59
C LEU A 15 -41.83 -1.85 31.19
N HIS A 16 -42.30 -0.82 30.48
CA HIS A 16 -42.00 0.60 30.67
C HIS A 16 -40.56 1.06 31.03
N ARG A 17 -40.03 1.85 30.08
CA ARG A 17 -39.75 3.30 30.21
C ARG A 17 -38.43 3.69 30.90
N VAL A 18 -37.42 3.97 30.09
CA VAL A 18 -36.36 4.95 30.40
C VAL A 18 -36.61 6.20 29.56
N VAL A 19 -36.80 7.32 30.23
CA VAL A 19 -36.96 8.66 29.66
C VAL A 19 -35.60 9.16 29.18
N THR A 20 -35.47 9.47 27.89
CA THR A 20 -34.32 10.17 27.33
C THR A 20 -34.47 11.68 27.52
N PRO A 21 -33.46 12.41 28.04
CA PRO A 21 -33.38 13.84 27.87
C PRO A 21 -33.09 14.16 26.41
N ALA A 22 -33.88 15.08 25.85
CA ALA A 22 -33.69 15.62 24.51
C ALA A 22 -32.33 16.33 24.40
N GLY A 23 -31.56 16.04 23.33
CA GLY A 23 -30.44 16.91 22.94
C GLY A 23 -29.17 16.30 22.35
N LEU A 24 -29.08 15.00 22.06
CA LEU A 24 -27.95 14.47 21.28
C LEU A 24 -28.33 14.41 19.80
N LYS A 25 -27.66 15.23 18.98
CA LYS A 25 -27.64 15.03 17.53
C LYS A 25 -27.09 13.62 17.26
N GLU A 26 -27.78 12.87 16.43
CA GLU A 26 -27.37 11.57 15.92
C GLU A 26 -25.90 11.61 15.50
N GLY A 27 -25.07 10.83 16.21
CA GLY A 27 -23.69 10.61 15.83
C GLY A 27 -23.69 9.88 14.50
N ARG A 28 -23.08 10.50 13.49
CA ARG A 28 -22.76 9.89 12.20
C ARG A 28 -21.94 8.63 12.49
N LYS A 29 -22.45 7.45 12.08
CA LYS A 29 -21.68 6.21 12.15
C LYS A 29 -20.46 6.40 11.24
N ARG A 30 -19.26 6.24 11.79
CA ARG A 30 -18.03 6.21 10.98
C ARG A 30 -18.06 4.96 10.12
N SER A 31 -17.93 5.14 8.82
CA SER A 31 -17.90 4.04 7.87
C SER A 31 -16.49 3.49 7.78
N CYS A 32 -16.28 2.28 8.31
CA CYS A 32 -15.10 1.48 8.04
C CYS A 32 -15.44 0.63 6.81
N ILE A 33 -14.93 1.02 5.63
CA ILE A 33 -15.18 0.27 4.39
C ILE A 33 -13.97 -0.59 4.06
N ARG A 34 -14.08 -1.83 4.58
CA ARG A 34 -13.67 -3.14 4.06
C ARG A 34 -12.28 -3.33 3.43
N SER A 35 -11.51 -4.16 4.13
CA SER A 35 -10.71 -5.24 3.54
C SER A 35 -11.53 -6.03 2.50
N TYR A 36 -10.91 -6.47 1.41
CA TYR A 36 -11.55 -7.25 0.34
C TYR A 36 -12.15 -8.56 0.89
N ALA A 37 -13.43 -8.51 1.29
CA ALA A 37 -14.26 -9.66 1.59
C ALA A 37 -15.61 -9.49 0.89
N ILE A 38 -15.82 -10.25 -0.17
CA ILE A 38 -17.08 -10.34 -0.93
C ILE A 38 -18.16 -10.91 -0.01
N TYR A 39 -19.03 -10.04 0.51
CA TYR A 39 -20.40 -10.41 0.93
C TYR A 39 -21.33 -9.23 0.72
N GLU A 40 -22.29 -9.41 -0.19
CA GLU A 40 -23.45 -8.53 -0.42
C GLU A 40 -24.24 -8.36 0.88
N LYS A 41 -24.37 -7.12 1.39
CA LYS A 41 -25.53 -6.64 2.15
C LYS A 41 -25.63 -5.12 2.09
N GLU A 42 -26.82 -4.71 1.60
CA GLU A 42 -27.60 -3.48 1.74
C GLU A 42 -26.89 -2.12 1.62
N ASP A 43 -27.37 -1.33 0.65
CA ASP A 43 -27.02 0.05 0.30
C ASP A 43 -26.92 0.98 1.53
N GLU A 44 -25.75 1.03 2.17
CA GLU A 44 -25.25 2.26 2.77
C GLU A 44 -24.70 3.12 1.63
N GLU A 45 -25.19 4.36 1.55
CA GLU A 45 -24.76 5.39 0.61
C GLU A 45 -23.24 5.60 0.80
N LEU A 46 -22.44 4.89 0.00
CA LEU A 46 -20.99 4.98 -0.04
C LEU A 46 -20.64 6.44 -0.31
N GLU A 47 -20.12 7.15 0.71
CA GLU A 47 -19.50 8.45 0.51
C GLU A 47 -18.42 8.27 -0.57
N GLU A 48 -18.67 8.89 -1.72
CA GLU A 48 -17.75 8.96 -2.85
C GLU A 48 -16.43 9.49 -2.31
N TRP A 49 -15.41 8.62 -2.33
CA TRP A 49 -14.06 8.96 -1.92
C TRP A 49 -13.60 10.18 -2.72
N GLU A 50 -12.60 10.92 -2.20
CA GLU A 50 -11.89 11.84 -3.08
C GLU A 50 -11.27 11.01 -4.21
N GLU A 51 -11.89 11.03 -5.40
CA GLU A 51 -11.25 10.59 -6.63
C GLU A 51 -10.09 11.56 -6.85
N GLU A 52 -8.94 11.23 -6.28
CA GLU A 52 -7.69 11.84 -6.71
C GLU A 52 -7.44 11.40 -8.15
N GLU A 53 -7.12 12.37 -9.00
CA GLU A 53 -6.81 12.12 -10.41
C GLU A 53 -5.74 11.02 -10.49
N GLU A 54 -6.06 9.91 -11.17
CA GLU A 54 -5.16 8.76 -11.32
C GLU A 54 -3.91 9.24 -12.04
N THR A 55 -2.85 9.45 -11.26
CA THR A 55 -1.58 10.00 -11.71
C THR A 55 -0.51 8.94 -11.53
N ASP A 56 0.45 8.94 -12.45
CA ASP A 56 1.61 8.07 -12.35
C ASP A 56 2.34 8.29 -11.02
N PRO A 57 2.76 7.21 -10.32
CA PRO A 57 3.41 7.34 -9.03
C PRO A 57 4.75 8.08 -9.15
N VAL A 58 5.04 8.92 -8.15
CA VAL A 58 6.27 9.70 -8.03
C VAL A 58 6.87 9.51 -6.65
N ILE A 59 8.19 9.31 -6.56
CA ILE A 59 8.87 9.11 -5.28
C ILE A 59 8.47 10.19 -4.26
N GLY A 60 7.86 9.76 -3.15
CA GLY A 60 7.45 10.66 -2.07
C GLY A 60 6.02 11.21 -2.17
N ASP A 61 5.19 10.74 -3.09
CA ASP A 61 3.80 11.19 -3.28
C ASP A 61 2.81 10.75 -2.18
N GLY A 62 3.23 9.89 -1.25
CA GLY A 62 2.38 9.37 -0.18
C GLY A 62 1.38 8.29 -0.62
N GLY A 63 1.52 7.80 -1.86
CA GLY A 63 0.85 6.61 -2.38
C GLY A 63 1.89 5.57 -2.76
N ASP A 64 1.84 5.06 -3.98
CA ASP A 64 2.76 4.02 -4.45
C ASP A 64 4.09 4.56 -5.00
N GLY A 65 4.39 5.85 -4.79
CA GLY A 65 5.75 6.38 -4.71
C GLY A 65 6.35 6.37 -3.30
N GLY A 66 5.56 5.95 -2.30
CA GLY A 66 5.90 5.94 -0.89
C GLY A 66 6.01 7.33 -0.28
N GLY A 67 6.46 7.40 0.98
CA GLY A 67 6.75 8.65 1.67
C GLY A 67 5.60 9.22 2.49
N ILE A 68 5.82 10.41 3.06
CA ILE A 68 4.93 11.02 4.04
C ILE A 68 4.40 12.34 3.48
N VAL A 69 3.08 12.47 3.35
CA VAL A 69 2.41 13.65 2.79
C VAL A 69 1.34 14.16 3.75
N LEU A 70 1.65 15.25 4.46
CA LEU A 70 0.77 15.81 5.50
C LEU A 70 -0.14 16.96 5.02
N ARG A 71 0.06 17.48 3.81
CA ARG A 71 -0.74 18.55 3.18
C ARG A 71 -1.05 19.75 4.11
N ASP A 72 -0.11 20.09 5.00
CA ASP A 72 -0.19 21.16 5.99
C ASP A 72 -1.42 21.12 6.92
N VAL A 73 -1.98 19.93 7.16
CA VAL A 73 -3.06 19.77 8.15
C VAL A 73 -2.47 19.69 9.56
N SER A 74 -2.98 20.50 10.49
CA SER A 74 -2.41 20.65 11.84
C SER A 74 -2.41 19.37 12.68
N TRP A 75 -3.25 18.41 12.32
CA TRP A 75 -3.41 17.12 13.02
C TRP A 75 -2.59 15.99 12.39
N GLY A 76 -2.02 16.19 11.20
CA GLY A 76 -1.38 15.15 10.40
C GLY A 76 -0.13 14.58 11.07
N GLU A 77 0.69 15.44 11.68
CA GLU A 77 1.87 15.01 12.44
C GLU A 77 1.49 14.11 13.63
N ARG A 78 0.39 14.44 14.30
CA ARG A 78 -0.09 13.68 15.45
C ARG A 78 -0.58 12.30 15.04
N ALA A 79 -1.37 12.21 13.97
CA ALA A 79 -1.81 10.95 13.39
C ALA A 79 -0.61 10.08 12.97
N LEU A 80 0.36 10.65 12.24
CA LEU A 80 1.59 9.96 11.84
C LEU A 80 2.39 9.43 13.03
N THR A 81 2.49 10.23 14.10
CA THR A 81 3.23 9.85 15.31
C THR A 81 2.61 8.62 15.93
N VAL A 82 1.28 8.59 16.07
CA VAL A 82 0.55 7.44 16.59
C VAL A 82 0.69 6.21 15.68
N ALA A 83 0.63 6.38 14.36
CA ALA A 83 0.85 5.26 13.44
C ALA A 83 2.22 4.60 13.65
N ARG A 84 3.28 5.40 13.88
CA ARG A 84 4.63 4.90 14.19
C ARG A 84 4.69 4.23 15.55
N GLU A 85 4.04 4.79 16.57
CA GLU A 85 3.93 4.17 17.90
C GLU A 85 3.30 2.78 17.79
N VAL A 86 2.16 2.65 17.08
CA VAL A 86 1.49 1.37 16.84
C VAL A 86 2.41 0.36 16.16
N LEU A 87 3.13 0.76 15.11
CA LEU A 87 4.11 -0.12 14.46
C LEU A 87 5.20 -0.58 15.44
N SER A 88 5.77 0.35 16.20
CA SER A 88 6.86 0.04 17.14
C SER A 88 6.43 -0.85 18.31
N GLU A 89 5.21 -0.67 18.81
CA GLU A 89 4.69 -1.39 19.98
C GLU A 89 4.19 -2.80 19.64
N HIS A 90 3.64 -2.98 18.43
CA HIS A 90 2.92 -4.22 18.07
C HIS A 90 3.56 -5.04 16.94
N PHE A 91 4.35 -4.42 16.05
CA PHE A 91 4.86 -5.05 14.84
C PHE A 91 6.40 -5.08 14.75
N GLY A 92 7.09 -4.33 15.63
CA GLY A 92 8.56 -4.31 15.70
C GLY A 92 9.19 -3.82 14.40
N GLU A 93 10.22 -4.52 13.92
CA GLU A 93 10.93 -4.19 12.67
C GLU A 93 10.44 -4.99 11.45
N ASP A 94 9.41 -5.84 11.61
CA ASP A 94 8.91 -6.67 10.52
C ASP A 94 8.05 -5.88 9.52
N ILE A 95 7.24 -4.95 10.03
CA ILE A 95 6.38 -4.08 9.22
C ILE A 95 6.86 -2.63 9.35
N ALA A 96 7.14 -2.03 8.20
CA ALA A 96 7.51 -0.64 8.07
C ALA A 96 6.37 0.17 7.42
N LEU A 97 6.36 1.46 7.73
CA LEU A 97 5.51 2.43 7.05
C LEU A 97 6.13 2.77 5.69
N TYR A 98 5.47 2.34 4.60
CA TYR A 98 5.90 2.67 3.24
C TYR A 98 5.40 4.04 2.80
N ALA A 99 4.10 4.29 3.01
CA ALA A 99 3.48 5.57 2.73
C ALA A 99 2.51 5.97 3.83
N PHE A 100 2.41 7.28 4.05
CA PHE A 100 1.41 7.87 4.92
C PHE A 100 0.95 9.18 4.33
N LYS A 101 -0.35 9.32 4.10
CA LYS A 101 -0.92 10.52 3.53
C LYS A 101 -2.17 10.92 4.30
N VAL A 102 -2.35 12.21 4.50
CA VAL A 102 -3.58 12.76 5.06
C VAL A 102 -4.20 13.79 4.13
N SER A 103 -5.51 13.88 4.15
CA SER A 103 -6.29 14.87 3.40
C SER A 103 -6.90 15.91 4.34
N PRO A 104 -6.98 17.19 3.92
CA PRO A 104 -7.78 18.21 4.62
C PRO A 104 -9.24 17.81 4.88
N LYS A 105 -9.81 16.89 4.09
CA LYS A 105 -11.17 16.36 4.27
C LYS A 105 -11.29 15.28 5.35
N GLY A 106 -10.20 14.89 6.00
CA GLY A 106 -10.22 13.91 7.07
C GLY A 106 -9.92 12.47 6.63
N TYR A 107 -9.26 12.28 5.50
CA TYR A 107 -8.80 10.95 5.11
C TYR A 107 -7.38 10.68 5.61
N VAL A 108 -7.13 9.46 6.06
CA VAL A 108 -5.81 8.93 6.41
C VAL A 108 -5.56 7.71 5.55
N TYR A 109 -4.50 7.74 4.76
CA TYR A 109 -4.05 6.62 3.93
C TYR A 109 -2.74 6.09 4.49
N VAL A 110 -2.69 4.79 4.74
CA VAL A 110 -1.52 4.11 5.28
C VAL A 110 -1.16 2.95 4.36
N ARG A 111 0.07 2.96 3.84
CA ARG A 111 0.65 1.84 3.09
C ARG A 111 1.70 1.16 3.96
N LEU A 112 1.46 -0.11 4.28
CA LEU A 112 2.33 -0.94 5.10
C LEU A 112 3.19 -1.85 4.23
N ASP A 113 4.45 -2.02 4.63
CA ASP A 113 5.43 -2.82 3.91
C ASP A 113 6.11 -3.82 4.84
N LYS A 114 5.98 -5.11 4.52
CA LYS A 114 6.56 -6.18 5.32
C LYS A 114 8.00 -6.45 4.88
N VAL A 115 8.96 -5.92 5.63
CA VAL A 115 10.37 -5.86 5.23
C VAL A 115 10.97 -7.25 5.03
N THR A 116 10.50 -8.24 5.80
CA THR A 116 11.00 -9.62 5.76
C THR A 116 10.47 -10.47 4.61
N THR A 117 9.38 -10.08 3.96
CA THR A 117 8.79 -10.87 2.87
C THR A 117 9.30 -10.45 1.50
N LYS A 118 9.34 -11.41 0.59
CA LYS A 118 9.85 -11.24 -0.78
C LYS A 118 9.19 -10.09 -1.55
N TYR A 119 7.87 -9.96 -1.42
CA TYR A 119 7.07 -8.96 -2.13
C TYR A 119 6.81 -7.70 -1.31
N GLY A 120 7.21 -7.69 -0.03
CA GLY A 120 6.96 -6.57 0.85
C GLY A 120 5.50 -6.35 1.24
N CYS A 121 4.66 -7.38 1.09
CA CYS A 121 3.23 -7.28 1.42
C CYS A 121 3.00 -7.92 2.79
N PRO A 122 2.43 -7.19 3.76
CA PRO A 122 1.81 -7.79 4.93
C PRO A 122 0.64 -8.69 4.52
N ASP A 123 0.29 -9.65 5.37
CA ASP A 123 -0.92 -10.44 5.16
C ASP A 123 -2.19 -9.69 5.62
N ILE A 124 -3.36 -10.29 5.36
CA ILE A 124 -4.64 -9.66 5.64
C ILE A 124 -4.83 -9.49 7.16
N GLU A 125 -4.38 -10.47 7.95
CA GLU A 125 -4.45 -10.46 9.40
C GLU A 125 -3.61 -9.33 10.01
N GLU A 126 -2.41 -9.08 9.46
CA GLU A 126 -1.54 -7.97 9.88
C GLU A 126 -2.12 -6.61 9.55
N ILE A 127 -2.70 -6.45 8.35
CA ILE A 127 -3.38 -5.21 7.95
C ILE A 127 -4.58 -4.95 8.86
N GLU A 128 -5.41 -5.95 9.12
CA GLU A 128 -6.57 -5.83 10.01
C GLU A 128 -6.15 -5.54 11.45
N SER A 129 -5.08 -6.18 11.93
CA SER A 129 -4.54 -5.92 13.26
C SER A 129 -4.05 -4.47 13.40
N PHE A 130 -3.30 -3.96 12.43
CA PHE A 130 -2.83 -2.58 12.45
C PHE A 130 -4.02 -1.61 12.39
N ASN A 131 -4.96 -1.85 11.47
CA ASN A 131 -6.16 -1.03 11.31
C ASN A 131 -6.94 -0.88 12.62
N ASN A 132 -7.21 -1.99 13.31
CA ASN A 132 -7.99 -1.97 14.55
C ASN A 132 -7.29 -1.19 15.67
N ILE A 133 -6.00 -1.43 15.88
CA ILE A 133 -5.22 -0.76 16.95
C ILE A 133 -5.06 0.72 16.62
N TYR A 134 -4.76 1.05 15.37
CA TYR A 134 -4.58 2.44 14.97
C TYR A 134 -5.89 3.24 15.04
N MET A 135 -7.02 2.65 14.63
CA MET A 135 -8.35 3.26 14.81
C MET A 135 -8.66 3.54 16.28
N GLU A 136 -8.40 2.60 17.18
CA GLU A 136 -8.62 2.81 18.63
C GLU A 136 -7.77 3.99 19.15
N ARG A 137 -6.50 4.08 18.73
CA ARG A 137 -5.65 5.21 19.12
C ARG A 137 -6.10 6.54 18.50
N LEU A 138 -6.60 6.54 17.28
CA LEU A 138 -7.21 7.74 16.67
C LEU A 138 -8.47 8.17 17.44
N ASP A 139 -9.31 7.23 17.88
CA ASP A 139 -10.49 7.52 18.70
C ASP A 139 -10.14 8.22 20.01
N GLU A 140 -9.07 7.79 20.68
CA GLU A 140 -8.57 8.47 21.88
C GLU A 140 -8.15 9.92 21.60
N LEU A 141 -7.51 10.18 20.47
CA LEU A 141 -7.10 11.53 20.07
C LEU A 141 -8.31 12.40 19.74
N VAL A 142 -9.34 11.83 19.13
CA VAL A 142 -10.61 12.53 18.89
C VAL A 142 -11.28 12.89 20.21
N ALA A 143 -11.31 11.97 21.17
CA ALA A 143 -11.87 12.24 22.50
C ALA A 143 -11.11 13.36 23.24
N LYS A 144 -9.80 13.50 22.98
CA LYS A 144 -8.96 14.59 23.50
C LYS A 144 -9.08 15.90 22.70
N GLY A 145 -9.76 15.88 21.55
CA GLY A 145 -9.87 17.02 20.64
C GLY A 145 -8.57 17.36 19.90
N GLU A 146 -7.64 16.41 19.82
CA GLU A 146 -6.34 16.60 19.14
C GLU A 146 -6.45 16.44 17.61
N ILE A 147 -7.43 15.67 17.13
CA ILE A 147 -7.68 15.43 15.70
C ILE A 147 -9.19 15.55 15.37
N PRO A 148 -9.58 15.72 14.09
CA PRO A 148 -10.98 15.87 13.68
C PRO A 148 -11.85 14.66 14.03
N ILE A 149 -13.13 14.89 14.31
CA ILE A 149 -14.09 13.83 14.67
C ILE A 149 -14.45 12.94 13.47
N ASP A 150 -14.46 13.49 12.27
CA ASP A 150 -14.84 12.77 11.05
C ASP A 150 -13.56 12.41 10.29
N LEU A 151 -13.03 11.22 10.59
CA LEU A 151 -11.86 10.66 9.93
C LEU A 151 -12.21 9.32 9.28
N ALA A 152 -11.75 9.13 8.06
CA ALA A 152 -11.77 7.86 7.36
C ALA A 152 -10.34 7.33 7.23
N LEU A 153 -10.15 6.03 7.47
CA LEU A 153 -8.85 5.36 7.42
C LEU A 153 -8.86 4.29 6.32
N GLU A 154 -7.84 4.32 5.46
CA GLU A 154 -7.50 3.23 4.56
C GLU A 154 -6.12 2.68 4.93
N VAL A 155 -6.05 1.37 5.14
CA VAL A 155 -4.78 0.64 5.34
C VAL A 155 -4.63 -0.41 4.26
N SER A 156 -3.54 -0.35 3.53
CA SER A 156 -3.25 -1.28 2.43
C SER A 156 -1.74 -1.51 2.31
N SER A 157 -1.32 -2.35 1.36
CA SER A 157 0.10 -2.51 1.01
C SER A 157 0.35 -1.89 -0.37
N PRO A 158 1.58 -1.48 -0.70
CA PRO A 158 1.84 -0.84 -2.00
C PRO A 158 1.97 -1.85 -3.16
N GLY A 159 1.80 -3.15 -2.89
CA GLY A 159 1.75 -4.19 -3.93
C GLY A 159 2.90 -4.17 -4.93
N ALA A 160 2.58 -4.35 -6.21
CA ALA A 160 3.51 -4.26 -7.34
C ALA A 160 3.55 -2.89 -8.02
N GLU A 161 2.61 -2.02 -7.67
CA GLU A 161 2.56 -0.63 -8.13
C GLU A 161 3.62 0.23 -7.43
N ARG A 162 4.23 -0.30 -6.35
CA ARG A 162 5.35 0.34 -5.66
C ARG A 162 6.45 0.79 -6.61
N LEU A 163 6.82 2.05 -6.48
CA LEU A 163 8.00 2.63 -7.08
C LEU A 163 9.21 2.35 -6.20
N LEU A 164 10.28 1.82 -6.80
CA LEU A 164 11.51 1.48 -6.10
C LEU A 164 12.54 2.62 -6.21
N LYS A 165 13.11 3.02 -5.07
CA LYS A 165 14.22 3.98 -5.01
C LYS A 165 15.50 3.35 -5.54
N VAL A 166 16.21 4.11 -6.36
CA VAL A 166 17.47 3.70 -6.98
C VAL A 166 18.62 4.43 -6.31
N PRO A 167 19.61 3.73 -5.73
CA PRO A 167 19.76 2.26 -5.67
C PRO A 167 19.13 1.58 -4.44
N GLU A 168 18.55 2.34 -3.51
CA GLU A 168 18.30 1.93 -2.12
C GLU A 168 17.42 0.68 -1.99
N ASP A 169 16.33 0.60 -2.76
CA ASP A 169 15.37 -0.49 -2.65
C ASP A 169 15.76 -1.71 -3.50
N LEU A 170 16.60 -1.52 -4.51
CA LEU A 170 16.85 -2.50 -5.56
C LEU A 170 17.45 -3.82 -5.03
N ASN A 171 18.33 -3.75 -4.03
CA ASN A 171 18.96 -4.96 -3.49
C ASN A 171 17.95 -5.90 -2.81
N ARG A 172 16.89 -5.35 -2.20
CA ARG A 172 15.83 -6.15 -1.57
C ARG A 172 15.09 -7.01 -2.59
N PHE A 173 14.89 -6.49 -3.79
CA PHE A 173 14.10 -7.13 -4.84
C PHE A 173 14.97 -7.77 -5.95
N LYS A 174 16.28 -7.91 -5.75
CA LYS A 174 17.24 -8.29 -6.80
C LYS A 174 16.95 -9.61 -7.54
N GLU A 175 16.21 -10.52 -6.92
CA GLU A 175 15.83 -11.81 -7.53
C GLU A 175 14.50 -11.75 -8.30
N MET A 176 13.83 -10.60 -8.28
CA MET A 176 12.57 -10.38 -8.95
C MET A 176 12.75 -9.73 -10.32
N ALA A 177 11.82 -10.04 -11.20
CA ALA A 177 11.65 -9.26 -12.42
C ALA A 177 11.10 -7.88 -12.05
N MET A 178 11.65 -6.84 -12.66
CA MET A 178 11.25 -5.46 -12.51
C MET A 178 11.02 -4.86 -13.88
N TRP A 179 9.98 -4.04 -13.99
CA TRP A 179 9.85 -3.14 -15.12
C TRP A 179 10.74 -1.93 -14.87
N VAL A 180 11.62 -1.62 -15.83
CA VAL A 180 12.61 -0.54 -15.73
C VAL A 180 12.47 0.39 -16.91
N GLN A 181 12.19 1.66 -16.64
CA GLN A 181 12.23 2.76 -17.60
C GLN A 181 13.56 3.52 -17.43
N TYR A 182 14.24 3.73 -18.54
CA TYR A 182 15.56 4.36 -18.56
C TYR A 182 15.76 5.16 -19.86
N LEU A 183 16.68 6.10 -19.82
CA LEU A 183 17.06 6.89 -20.99
C LEU A 183 17.86 6.08 -22.02
N ASP A 184 17.80 6.43 -23.31
CA ASP A 184 18.59 5.73 -24.34
C ASP A 184 20.09 5.95 -24.16
N LEU A 185 20.81 4.87 -23.87
CA LEU A 185 22.24 4.87 -23.58
C LEU A 185 23.09 4.51 -24.79
N ALA A 186 24.28 5.10 -24.87
CA ALA A 186 25.40 4.73 -25.72
C ALA A 186 26.02 3.42 -25.24
N GLU A 187 26.90 2.85 -26.07
CA GLU A 187 27.56 1.58 -25.74
C GLU A 187 28.44 1.66 -24.49
N ASP A 188 28.91 2.86 -24.14
CA ASP A 188 29.69 3.14 -22.94
C ASP A 188 28.83 3.47 -21.70
N GLY A 189 27.50 3.37 -21.80
CA GLY A 189 26.56 3.68 -20.73
C GLY A 189 26.25 5.17 -20.58
N THR A 190 26.79 6.04 -21.44
CA THR A 190 26.47 7.47 -21.43
C THR A 190 25.12 7.76 -22.09
N ILE A 191 24.46 8.81 -21.63
CA ILE A 191 23.24 9.40 -22.19
C ILE A 191 23.55 9.90 -23.63
N LYS A 192 22.94 9.30 -24.66
CA LYS A 192 23.14 9.63 -26.09
C LYS A 192 22.69 11.04 -26.48
N ASN A 193 21.54 11.54 -26.01
CA ASN A 193 21.07 12.90 -26.29
C ASN A 193 20.11 13.48 -25.23
N ILE A 194 20.14 14.80 -25.06
CA ILE A 194 19.27 15.55 -24.12
C ILE A 194 17.77 15.60 -24.52
N TYR A 195 17.37 15.03 -25.66
CA TYR A 195 15.98 14.88 -26.12
C TYR A 195 15.54 13.40 -26.07
N GLU A 196 16.09 12.67 -25.11
CA GLU A 196 16.23 11.21 -25.16
C GLU A 196 14.90 10.48 -25.20
N LYS A 197 14.82 9.52 -26.13
CA LYS A 197 13.74 8.55 -26.11
C LYS A 197 13.92 7.66 -24.89
N GLU A 198 12.87 7.55 -24.10
CA GLU A 198 12.80 6.58 -23.02
C GLU A 198 12.69 5.17 -23.60
N LYS A 199 13.39 4.25 -22.96
CA LYS A 199 13.31 2.82 -23.20
C LYS A 199 12.76 2.16 -21.96
N GLU A 200 12.07 1.06 -22.18
CA GLU A 200 11.51 0.23 -21.12
C GLU A 200 11.86 -1.23 -21.37
N GLY A 201 11.82 -2.02 -20.32
CA GLY A 201 11.94 -3.46 -20.41
C GLY A 201 11.80 -4.14 -19.06
N ILE A 202 11.64 -5.46 -19.10
CA ILE A 202 11.52 -6.28 -17.90
C ILE A 202 12.87 -6.96 -17.64
N PHE A 203 13.46 -6.66 -16.51
CA PHE A 203 14.81 -7.10 -16.16
C PHE A 203 14.90 -7.70 -14.77
N VAL A 204 15.97 -8.42 -14.51
CA VAL A 204 16.37 -8.85 -13.16
C VAL A 204 17.70 -8.18 -12.85
N LEU A 205 17.83 -7.62 -11.65
CA LEU A 205 19.06 -6.98 -11.20
C LEU A 205 20.17 -8.02 -11.06
N GLU A 206 21.31 -7.82 -11.73
CA GLU A 206 22.51 -8.63 -11.50
C GLU A 206 23.33 -8.08 -10.34
N ARG A 207 23.61 -6.78 -10.34
CA ARG A 207 24.38 -6.10 -9.29
C ARG A 207 24.23 -4.58 -9.36
N ILE A 208 24.61 -3.94 -8.26
CA ILE A 208 24.72 -2.48 -8.13
C ILE A 208 26.20 -2.15 -7.97
N GLU A 209 26.72 -1.28 -8.83
CA GLU A 209 28.09 -0.78 -8.76
C GLU A 209 28.06 0.64 -8.18
N LEU A 210 28.26 0.75 -6.87
CA LEU A 210 28.16 2.04 -6.15
C LEU A 210 29.28 3.02 -6.54
N GLU A 211 30.47 2.51 -6.86
CA GLU A 211 31.63 3.33 -7.25
C GLU A 211 31.40 4.07 -8.57
N THR A 212 30.84 3.37 -9.56
CA THR A 212 30.51 3.93 -10.87
C THR A 212 29.10 4.48 -10.94
N LYS A 213 28.27 4.26 -9.90
CA LYS A 213 26.84 4.62 -9.84
C LYS A 213 26.02 3.99 -10.97
N HIS A 214 26.24 2.70 -11.21
CA HIS A 214 25.53 1.95 -12.24
C HIS A 214 24.74 0.77 -11.65
N CYS A 215 23.58 0.50 -12.24
CA CYS A 215 22.87 -0.76 -12.08
C CYS A 215 23.13 -1.64 -13.29
N ILE A 216 23.36 -2.93 -13.05
CA ILE A 216 23.58 -3.92 -14.10
C ILE A 216 22.43 -4.90 -14.10
N TRP A 217 21.80 -5.03 -15.26
CA TRP A 217 20.56 -5.77 -15.42
C TRP A 217 20.71 -6.91 -16.43
N LYS A 218 20.00 -8.01 -16.18
CA LYS A 218 19.80 -9.10 -17.13
C LYS A 218 18.38 -9.05 -17.67
N LEU A 219 18.18 -9.55 -18.88
CA LEU A 219 16.83 -9.77 -19.39
C LEU A 219 16.10 -10.78 -18.49
N ALA A 220 14.90 -10.41 -18.02
CA ALA A 220 14.08 -11.33 -17.23
C ALA A 220 13.52 -12.45 -18.11
N ASP A 221 13.49 -13.68 -17.60
CA ASP A 221 12.97 -14.84 -18.33
C ASP A 221 11.43 -14.95 -18.18
N VAL A 222 10.72 -13.94 -18.68
CA VAL A 222 9.25 -13.78 -18.63
C VAL A 222 8.61 -13.93 -20.02
N LYS A 223 7.29 -14.12 -20.08
CA LYS A 223 6.57 -14.45 -21.32
C LYS A 223 6.73 -13.37 -22.39
N GLU A 224 6.70 -12.11 -22.00
CA GLU A 224 6.82 -10.91 -22.82
C GLU A 224 8.18 -10.88 -23.50
N ASN A 225 9.24 -11.04 -22.72
CA ASN A 225 10.62 -11.09 -23.24
C ASN A 225 10.86 -12.33 -24.13
N ARG A 226 10.22 -13.47 -23.83
CA ARG A 226 10.25 -14.67 -24.68
C ARG A 226 9.44 -14.49 -25.97
N ALA A 227 8.33 -13.78 -25.93
CA ALA A 227 7.47 -13.53 -27.08
C ALA A 227 8.20 -12.72 -28.16
N LEU A 228 8.99 -11.73 -27.74
CA LEU A 228 9.90 -10.98 -28.63
C LEU A 228 10.93 -11.88 -29.34
N ALA A 229 11.27 -13.03 -28.75
CA ALA A 229 12.19 -14.01 -29.33
C ALA A 229 11.49 -15.10 -30.19
N GLY A 230 10.15 -15.09 -30.25
CA GLY A 230 9.32 -16.01 -31.03
C GLY A 230 8.59 -17.07 -30.20
N LYS A 231 7.25 -17.01 -30.23
CA LYS A 231 6.27 -18.02 -29.74
C LYS A 231 6.64 -18.73 -28.43
N GLY A 232 7.07 -17.98 -27.40
CA GLY A 232 7.25 -18.50 -26.04
C GLY A 232 8.48 -19.41 -25.86
N ARG A 233 9.44 -19.40 -26.79
CA ARG A 233 10.71 -20.13 -26.61
C ARG A 233 11.47 -19.57 -25.41
N PRO A 234 12.15 -20.42 -24.61
CA PRO A 234 13.06 -19.94 -23.58
C PRO A 234 14.11 -19.00 -24.16
N LEU A 235 14.62 -18.07 -23.35
CA LEU A 235 15.68 -17.16 -23.78
C LEU A 235 16.90 -17.92 -24.32
N SER A 236 17.42 -17.47 -25.46
CA SER A 236 18.66 -17.99 -26.03
C SER A 236 19.85 -17.71 -25.11
N ARG A 237 20.96 -18.45 -25.29
CA ARG A 237 22.19 -18.21 -24.53
C ARG A 237 22.66 -16.76 -24.64
N LYS A 238 22.63 -16.19 -25.86
CA LYS A 238 23.00 -14.78 -26.11
C LYS A 238 22.15 -13.81 -25.29
N GLN A 239 20.85 -14.07 -25.16
CA GLN A 239 19.95 -13.21 -24.37
C GLN A 239 20.19 -13.37 -22.86
N LYS A 240 20.46 -14.58 -22.38
CA LYS A 240 20.79 -14.84 -20.98
C LYS A 240 22.11 -14.19 -20.55
N ASP A 241 23.06 -14.11 -21.47
CA ASP A 241 24.38 -13.50 -21.23
C ASP A 241 24.39 -11.98 -21.46
N TRP A 242 23.34 -11.43 -22.08
CA TRP A 242 23.22 -9.99 -22.33
C TRP A 242 23.08 -9.20 -21.02
N ARG A 243 23.73 -8.03 -20.97
CA ARG A 243 23.72 -7.11 -19.82
C ARG A 243 23.43 -5.70 -20.26
N LEU A 244 22.59 -5.03 -19.49
CA LEU A 244 22.34 -3.60 -19.59
C LEU A 244 23.05 -2.91 -18.43
N HIS A 245 23.88 -1.92 -18.74
CA HIS A 245 24.52 -1.06 -17.76
C HIS A 245 23.77 0.28 -17.79
N VAL A 246 23.15 0.67 -16.67
CA VAL A 246 22.37 1.92 -16.58
C VAL A 246 22.89 2.77 -15.43
N PRO A 247 23.35 4.00 -15.67
CA PRO A 247 23.63 4.98 -14.62
C PRO A 247 22.40 5.24 -13.74
N PHE A 248 22.58 5.51 -12.45
CA PHE A 248 21.45 5.77 -11.54
C PHE A 248 20.56 6.94 -12.01
N ASP A 249 21.15 8.01 -12.55
CA ASP A 249 20.46 9.21 -13.04
C ASP A 249 19.74 9.01 -14.39
N ALA A 250 20.10 7.96 -15.13
CA ALA A 250 19.41 7.56 -16.35
C ALA A 250 18.18 6.69 -16.09
N ILE A 251 18.01 6.13 -14.89
CA ILE A 251 16.82 5.37 -14.50
C ILE A 251 15.71 6.36 -14.15
N LYS A 252 14.54 6.21 -14.79
CA LYS A 252 13.37 7.06 -14.57
C LYS A 252 12.37 6.44 -13.63
N ARG A 253 12.15 5.12 -13.77
CA ARG A 253 11.12 4.41 -13.01
C ARG A 253 11.50 2.94 -12.88
N VAL A 254 11.29 2.37 -11.70
CA VAL A 254 11.48 0.94 -11.44
C VAL A 254 10.30 0.44 -10.61
N MET A 255 9.59 -0.56 -11.12
CA MET A 255 8.45 -1.19 -10.43
C MET A 255 8.60 -2.70 -10.45
N LEU A 256 7.96 -3.39 -9.51
CA LEU A 256 7.94 -4.85 -9.51
C LEU A 256 7.11 -5.36 -10.69
N TYR A 257 7.63 -6.34 -11.43
CA TYR A 257 6.86 -7.01 -12.47
C TYR A 257 6.19 -8.26 -11.87
N LEU A 258 4.86 -8.34 -12.01
CA LEU A 258 4.07 -9.54 -11.70
C LEU A 258 3.64 -10.21 -13.00
N ASP A 259 3.98 -11.49 -13.16
CA ASP A 259 3.44 -12.32 -14.25
C ASP A 259 1.94 -12.50 -13.98
N SER A 260 1.10 -11.78 -14.71
CA SER A 260 -0.33 -12.01 -14.75
C SER A 260 -0.56 -13.38 -15.39
N ARG A 261 -0.55 -14.42 -14.55
CA ARG A 261 -1.06 -15.74 -14.93
C ARG A 261 -2.58 -15.62 -15.02
N HIS A 262 -3.07 -15.36 -16.23
CA HIS A 262 -4.38 -15.86 -16.65
C HIS A 262 -4.18 -17.17 -17.40
#